data_AF-A0AAV8CXE0-F1
#
_entry.id   AF-A0AAV8CXE0-F1
#
_cell.length_a   1.000
_cell.length_b   1.000
_cell.length_c   1.000
_cell.angle_alpha   90.00
_cell.angle_beta   90.00
_cell.angle_gamma   90.00
#
_symmetry.space_group_name_H-M   'P 1'
#
loop_
_entity.id
_entity.type
_entity.pdbx_description
1 polymer ?
#
loop_
_entity_poly.entity_id
_entity_poly.type
_entity_poly.pdbx_seq_one_letter_code
_entity_poly.pdbx_strand_id
1 'polypeptide(L)'
;MDTQRKPPSLVDLCINLAIENVRYIGSVSGLDSNLLERILPHCNITQLTRIENCSKGTDLSPVTDKLWKRFYEMEYGVDNANRVIERMQQKKVQFKWKQLFEIIYLSKFCLDIW
;
A
#
# COMPACT_ATOMS: atom_id res chain seq x y z
N MET A 1 -21.74 -5.28 30.08
CA MET A 1 -20.57 -4.46 30.47
C MET A 1 -20.44 -3.37 29.42
N ASP A 2 -21.01 -2.20 29.68
CA ASP A 2 -20.81 -1.04 28.80
C ASP A 2 -19.36 -0.60 28.91
N THR A 3 -18.60 -0.86 27.84
CA THR A 3 -17.30 -0.23 27.69
C THR A 3 -17.55 1.26 27.56
N GLN A 4 -17.12 2.06 28.54
CA GLN A 4 -17.09 3.51 28.41
C GLN A 4 -16.23 3.85 27.19
N ARG A 5 -16.86 4.00 26.01
CA ARG A 5 -16.19 4.49 24.82
C ARG A 5 -15.81 5.93 25.09
N LYS A 6 -14.53 6.16 25.35
CA LYS A 6 -13.96 7.51 25.35
C LYS A 6 -14.36 8.19 24.05
N PRO A 7 -14.88 9.42 24.08
CA PRO A 7 -15.25 10.11 22.86
C PRO A 7 -14.03 10.19 21.93
N PRO A 8 -14.20 9.91 20.63
CA PRO A 8 -13.08 9.93 19.68
C PRO A 8 -12.48 11.33 19.61
N SER A 9 -11.16 11.41 19.40
CA SER A 9 -10.52 12.69 19.15
C SER A 9 -10.90 13.24 17.77
N LEU A 10 -10.70 14.54 17.54
CA LEU A 10 -10.90 15.12 16.20
C LEU A 10 -10.04 14.41 15.15
N VAL A 11 -8.80 14.03 15.52
CA VAL A 11 -7.90 13.27 14.64
C VAL A 11 -8.51 11.91 14.28
N ASP A 12 -9.07 11.20 15.24
CA ASP A 12 -9.71 9.90 14.99
C ASP A 12 -10.94 10.04 14.09
N LEU A 13 -11.74 11.10 14.28
CA LEU A 13 -12.86 11.41 13.39
C LEU A 13 -12.40 11.71 11.96
N CYS A 14 -11.34 12.49 11.79
CA CYS A 14 -10.75 12.78 10.47
C CYS A 14 -10.21 11.52 9.79
N ILE A 15 -9.58 10.62 10.55
CA ILE A 15 -9.08 9.34 10.01
C ILE A 15 -10.23 8.45 9.58
N ASN A 16 -11.28 8.31 10.40
CA ASN A 16 -12.45 7.51 10.03
C ASN A 16 -13.12 8.07 8.77
N LEU A 17 -13.29 9.39 8.70
CA LEU A 17 -13.85 10.05 7.52
C LEU A 17 -12.98 9.83 6.28
N ALA A 18 -11.65 9.90 6.42
CA ALA A 18 -10.72 9.63 5.34
C ALA A 18 -10.80 8.17 4.85
N ILE A 19 -10.93 7.20 5.76
CA ILE A 19 -11.10 5.78 5.43
C ILE A 19 -12.40 5.57 4.64
N GLU A 20 -13.52 6.12 5.11
CA GLU A 20 -14.83 6.02 4.43
C GLU A 20 -14.81 6.63 3.02
N ASN A 21 -13.97 7.65 2.83
CA ASN A 21 -13.85 8.44 1.60
C ASN A 21 -12.55 8.18 0.85
N VAL A 22 -11.88 7.05 1.10
CA VAL A 22 -10.56 6.72 0.52
C VAL A 22 -10.56 6.77 -1.01
N ARG A 23 -11.71 6.47 -1.64
CA ARG A 23 -11.93 6.56 -3.09
C ARG A 23 -11.80 7.97 -3.67
N TYR A 24 -11.81 9.01 -2.83
CA TYR A 24 -11.67 10.41 -3.25
C TYR A 24 -10.31 11.01 -2.88
N ILE A 25 -9.47 10.29 -2.15
CA ILE A 25 -8.13 10.76 -1.78
C ILE A 25 -7.24 10.82 -3.04
N GLY A 26 -6.72 12.01 -3.32
CA GLY A 26 -5.79 12.29 -4.42
C GLY A 26 -4.34 12.25 -3.95
N SER A 27 -3.77 13.41 -3.63
CA SER A 27 -2.42 13.52 -3.08
C SER A 27 -2.45 13.49 -1.54
N VAL A 28 -1.43 12.86 -0.95
CA VAL A 28 -1.17 12.84 0.50
C VAL A 28 0.16 13.47 0.87
N SER A 29 0.77 14.21 -0.07
CA SER A 29 2.02 14.94 0.16
C SER A 29 1.90 15.92 1.34
N GLY A 30 2.87 15.89 2.24
CA GLY A 30 2.92 16.75 3.42
C GLY A 30 2.11 16.27 4.62
N LEU A 31 1.45 15.11 4.54
CA LEU A 31 0.81 14.48 5.70
C LEU A 31 1.83 13.70 6.54
N ASP A 32 1.58 13.65 7.84
CA ASP A 32 2.39 12.91 8.80
C ASP A 32 2.32 11.40 8.54
N SER A 33 3.48 10.74 8.60
CA SER A 33 3.61 9.30 8.34
C SER A 33 2.70 8.46 9.23
N ASN A 34 2.47 8.84 10.50
CA ASN A 34 1.61 8.08 11.41
C ASN A 34 0.13 8.14 10.98
N LEU A 35 -0.32 9.25 10.37
CA LEU A 35 -1.66 9.36 9.82
C LEU A 35 -1.80 8.47 8.58
N LEU A 36 -0.79 8.47 7.71
CA LEU A 36 -0.76 7.63 6.52
C LEU A 36 -0.76 6.14 6.88
N GLU A 37 -0.03 5.75 7.92
CA GLU A 37 -0.02 4.37 8.42
C GLU A 37 -1.38 3.90 8.94
N ARG A 38 -2.28 4.83 9.31
CA ARG A 38 -3.63 4.50 9.76
C ARG A 38 -4.65 4.50 8.62
N ILE A 39 -4.46 5.32 7.59
CA ILE A 39 -5.43 5.48 6.48
C ILE A 39 -5.11 4.52 5.32
N LEU A 40 -3.86 4.48 4.88
CA LEU A 40 -3.45 3.74 3.68
C LEU A 40 -3.67 2.22 3.73
N PRO A 41 -3.61 1.52 4.89
CA PRO A 41 -3.92 0.09 4.94
C PRO A 41 -5.36 -0.27 4.55
N HIS A 42 -6.27 0.70 4.50
CA HIS A 42 -7.66 0.52 4.08
C HIS A 42 -7.86 0.74 2.57
N CYS A 43 -6.82 1.15 1.85
CA CYS A 43 -6.84 1.27 0.39
C CYS A 43 -6.83 -0.13 -0.25
N ASN A 44 -7.48 -0.25 -1.42
CA ASN A 44 -7.18 -1.33 -2.35
C ASN A 44 -5.99 -0.96 -3.27
N ILE A 45 -5.54 -1.90 -4.09
CA ILE A 45 -4.38 -1.73 -5.00
C ILE A 45 -4.59 -0.51 -5.91
N THR A 46 -5.75 -0.38 -6.54
CA THR A 46 -6.06 0.72 -7.47
C THR A 46 -6.02 2.08 -6.77
N GLN A 47 -6.57 2.17 -5.56
CA GLN A 47 -6.56 3.38 -4.75
C GLN A 47 -5.14 3.76 -4.32
N LEU A 48 -4.36 2.79 -3.82
CA LEU A 48 -2.97 3.03 -3.41
C LEU A 48 -2.10 3.49 -4.60
N THR A 49 -2.27 2.84 -5.75
CA THR A 49 -1.61 3.22 -7.01
C THR A 49 -1.92 4.66 -7.39
N ARG A 50 -3.21 5.04 -7.34
CA ARG A 50 -3.63 6.41 -7.66
C ARG A 50 -3.05 7.42 -6.69
N ILE A 51 -3.08 7.14 -5.38
CA ILE A 51 -2.56 8.05 -4.36
C ILE A 51 -1.07 8.32 -4.56
N GLU A 52 -0.28 7.28 -4.80
CA GLU A 52 1.15 7.45 -5.09
C GLU A 52 1.39 8.21 -6.40
N ASN A 53 0.62 7.95 -7.44
CA ASN A 53 0.74 8.65 -8.73
C ASN A 53 0.34 10.13 -8.64
N CYS A 54 -0.59 10.48 -7.73
CA CYS A 54 -0.98 11.86 -7.45
C CYS A 54 -0.02 12.59 -6.49
N SER A 55 0.72 11.85 -5.66
CA SER A 55 1.66 12.40 -4.65
C SER A 55 3.09 12.51 -5.20
N LYS A 56 3.25 13.01 -6.43
CA LYS A 56 4.55 13.08 -7.10
C LYS A 56 5.55 13.92 -6.29
N GLY A 57 6.77 13.40 -6.14
CA GLY A 57 7.84 14.08 -5.40
C GLY A 57 7.89 13.80 -3.90
N THR A 58 6.95 13.00 -3.36
CA THR A 58 7.00 12.50 -1.97
C THR A 58 7.32 11.01 -1.98
N ASP A 59 8.37 10.60 -1.25
CA ASP A 59 8.65 9.17 -1.08
C ASP A 59 7.72 8.56 -0.03
N LEU A 60 6.68 7.87 -0.49
CA LEU A 60 5.72 7.16 0.38
C LEU A 60 6.16 5.73 0.72
N SER A 61 7.27 5.25 0.14
CA SER A 61 7.77 3.88 0.32
C SER A 61 7.89 3.43 1.78
N PRO A 62 8.30 4.28 2.75
CA PRO A 62 8.35 3.88 4.16
C PRO A 62 7.02 3.36 4.71
N VAL A 63 5.90 3.86 4.19
CA VAL A 63 4.55 3.47 4.59
C VAL A 63 3.95 2.45 3.62
N THR A 64 4.18 2.60 2.32
CA THR A 64 3.46 1.85 1.29
C THR A 64 4.13 0.55 0.87
N ASP A 65 5.45 0.39 1.05
CA ASP A 65 6.16 -0.82 0.58
C ASP A 65 5.68 -2.09 1.28
N LYS A 66 5.35 -2.01 2.58
CA LYS A 66 4.70 -3.09 3.34
C LYS A 66 3.28 -3.41 2.83
N LEU A 67 2.55 -2.41 2.34
CA LEU A 67 1.22 -2.60 1.76
C LEU A 67 1.32 -3.29 0.40
N TRP A 68 2.29 -2.88 -0.43
CA TRP A 68 2.59 -3.53 -1.69
C TRP A 68 3.00 -4.99 -1.52
N LYS A 69 3.82 -5.30 -0.49
CA LYS A 69 4.13 -6.69 -0.13
C LYS A 69 2.87 -7.48 0.20
N ARG A 70 1.97 -6.92 1.01
CA ARG A 70 0.71 -7.57 1.37
C ARG A 70 -0.16 -7.85 0.13
N PHE A 71 -0.24 -6.91 -0.81
CA PHE A 71 -0.96 -7.13 -2.06
C PHE A 71 -0.31 -8.21 -2.92
N TYR A 72 1.01 -8.25 -3.00
CA TYR A 72 1.72 -9.33 -3.66
C TYR A 72 1.40 -10.69 -3.03
N GLU A 73 1.45 -10.79 -1.70
CA GLU A 73 1.12 -12.03 -0.97
C GLU A 73 -0.34 -12.44 -1.18
N MET A 74 -1.27 -11.50 -1.26
CA MET A 74 -2.69 -11.77 -1.54
C MET A 74 -2.92 -12.32 -2.95
N GLU A 75 -2.25 -11.75 -3.96
CA GLU A 75 -2.42 -12.13 -5.37
C GLU A 75 -1.63 -13.39 -5.76
N TYR A 76 -0.42 -13.55 -5.22
CA TYR A 76 0.53 -14.58 -5.65
C TYR A 76 0.89 -15.60 -4.57
N GLY A 77 0.43 -15.39 -3.32
CA GLY A 77 0.73 -16.26 -2.19
C GLY A 77 2.03 -15.93 -1.47
N VAL A 78 2.06 -16.25 -0.18
CA VAL A 78 3.18 -15.98 0.74
C VAL A 78 4.45 -16.73 0.32
N ASP A 79 4.33 -17.98 -0.15
CA ASP A 79 5.49 -18.78 -0.59
C ASP A 79 6.21 -18.13 -1.78
N ASN A 80 5.47 -17.55 -2.71
CA ASN A 80 6.07 -16.82 -3.83
C ASN A 80 6.75 -15.53 -3.38
N ALA A 81 6.17 -14.81 -2.41
CA ALA A 81 6.81 -13.64 -1.82
C ALA A 81 8.13 -14.01 -1.10
N ASN A 82 8.16 -15.12 -0.36
CA ASN A 82 9.36 -15.62 0.32
C ASN A 82 10.46 -15.98 -0.68
N ARG A 83 10.12 -16.68 -1.78
CA ARG A 83 11.07 -16.99 -2.86
C ARG A 83 11.67 -15.74 -3.50
N VAL A 84 10.89 -14.67 -3.63
CA VAL A 84 11.38 -13.38 -4.11
C VAL A 84 12.38 -12.76 -3.13
N ILE A 85 12.07 -12.79 -1.83
CA ILE A 85 12.97 -12.31 -0.76
C ILE A 85 14.29 -13.09 -0.77
N GLU A 86 14.24 -14.42 -0.83
CA GLU A 86 15.42 -15.29 -0.90
C GLU A 86 16.29 -14.95 -2.11
N ARG A 87 15.68 -14.75 -3.29
CA ARG A 87 16.40 -14.36 -4.51
C ARG A 87 17.04 -12.98 -4.38
N MET A 88 16.36 -12.02 -3.76
CA MET A 88 16.92 -10.70 -3.47
C MET A 88 18.16 -10.81 -2.58
N GLN A 89 18.08 -11.61 -1.52
CA GLN A 89 19.21 -11.84 -0.60
C GLN A 89 20.40 -12.52 -1.30
N GLN A 90 20.16 -13.59 -2.06
CA GLN A 90 21.19 -14.30 -2.82
C GLN A 90 21.92 -13.40 -3.80
N LYS A 91 21.18 -12.52 -4.50
CA LYS A 91 21.74 -11.59 -5.48
C LYS A 91 22.24 -10.28 -4.87
N LYS A 92 22.07 -10.07 -3.56
CA LYS A 92 22.38 -8.82 -2.84
C LYS A 92 21.73 -7.58 -3.48
N VAL A 93 20.50 -7.72 -3.94
CA VAL A 93 19.69 -6.64 -4.53
C VAL A 93 18.47 -6.36 -3.66
N GLN A 94 17.97 -5.13 -3.70
CA GLN A 94 16.71 -4.74 -3.07
C GLN A 94 15.82 -4.09 -4.11
N PHE A 95 14.59 -4.55 -4.23
CA PHE A 95 13.56 -3.94 -5.07
C PHE A 95 12.36 -3.55 -4.21
N LYS A 96 11.69 -2.45 -4.57
CA LYS A 96 10.42 -2.07 -3.95
C LYS A 96 9.34 -3.06 -4.39
N TRP A 97 8.44 -3.43 -3.49
CA TRP A 97 7.36 -4.38 -3.80
C TRP A 97 6.44 -3.89 -4.91
N LYS A 98 6.24 -2.57 -5.00
CA LYS A 98 5.52 -1.94 -6.12
C LYS A 98 6.13 -2.31 -7.48
N GLN A 99 7.45 -2.20 -7.62
CA GLN A 99 8.14 -2.48 -8.89
C GLN A 99 7.95 -3.94 -9.30
N LEU A 100 8.02 -4.87 -8.33
CA LEU A 100 7.76 -6.27 -8.57
C LEU A 100 6.30 -6.52 -8.98
N PHE A 101 5.37 -5.87 -8.29
CA PHE A 101 3.94 -5.98 -8.58
C PHE A 101 3.62 -5.49 -10.00
N GLU A 102 4.14 -4.33 -10.40
CA GLU A 102 3.93 -3.75 -11.74
C GLU A 102 4.53 -4.61 -12.86
N ILE A 103 5.76 -5.14 -12.67
CA ILE A 103 6.41 -6.00 -13.66
C ILE A 103 5.61 -7.28 -13.88
N ILE A 104 5.11 -7.91 -12.81
CA ILE A 104 4.32 -9.13 -12.95
C ILE A 104 2.99 -8.83 -13.64
N TYR A 105 2.33 -7.73 -13.27
CA TYR A 105 1.09 -7.31 -13.89
C TYR A 105 1.25 -7.10 -15.40
N LEU A 106 2.31 -6.41 -15.83
CA LEU A 106 2.63 -6.21 -17.24
C LEU A 106 3.03 -7.51 -17.95
N SER A 107 3.76 -8.41 -17.28
CA SER A 107 4.13 -9.70 -17.85
C SER A 107 2.93 -10.62 -18.08
N LYS A 108 1.93 -10.58 -17.17
CA LYS A 108 0.68 -11.33 -17.30
C LYS A 108 -0.19 -10.75 -18.42
N PHE A 109 -0.30 -9.43 -18.48
CA PHE A 109 -0.99 -8.75 -19.59
C PHE A 109 -0.36 -9.04 -20.95
N CYS A 110 0.97 -9.21 -21.02
CA CYS A 110 1.65 -9.63 -22.26
C CYS A 110 1.41 -11.11 -22.61
N LEU A 111 1.22 -12.00 -21.62
CA LEU A 111 0.90 -13.42 -21.85
C LEU A 111 -0.57 -13.63 -22.24
N ASP A 112 -1.47 -12.75 -21.82
CA ASP A 112 -2.90 -12.81 -22.15
C ASP A 112 -3.25 -12.18 -23.52
N ILE A 113 -2.25 -11.65 -24.25
CA ILE A 113 -2.40 -11.02 -25.59
C ILE A 113 -1.76 -11.87 -26.72
N TRP A 114 -1.28 -13.08 -26.42
CA TRP A 114 -0.74 -14.02 -27.43
C TRP A 114 -1.39 -15.41 -27.33
#